data_AF-A0A8T0DJV0-F1
#
_entry.id   AF-A0A8T0DJV0-F1
#
_cell.length_a   1.000
_cell.length_b   1.000
_cell.length_c   1.000
_cell.angle_alpha   90.00
_cell.angle_beta   90.00
_cell.angle_gamma   90.00
#
_symmetry.space_group_name_H-M   'P 1'
#
loop_
_entity.id
_entity.type
_entity.pdbx_description
1 polymer ?
#
loop_
_entity_poly.entity_id
_entity_poly.type
_entity_poly.pdbx_seq_one_letter_code
_entity_poly.pdbx_strand_id
1 'polypeptide(L)'
;MTIELARPGAPVISNESIHSAMWKKSATQQFRYLQNSPIYGPAYKMTSAPKNMILFVGDGMSSSTITGARYLKAANMNKSAGDVVLDWELWPTISLLHTYSANRMTTDSAAAATALLSGNF
;
A
#
# COMPACT_ATOMS: atom_id res chain seq x y z
N MET A 1 -17.24 -29.00 22.14
CA MET A 1 -17.33 -27.72 22.89
C MET A 1 -16.32 -26.78 22.25
N THR A 2 -16.73 -26.08 21.21
CA THR A 2 -15.84 -25.19 20.44
C THR A 2 -15.97 -23.80 21.02
N ILE A 3 -14.90 -23.27 21.58
CA ILE A 3 -14.89 -21.94 22.19
C ILE A 3 -14.74 -20.94 21.04
N GLU A 4 -15.81 -20.20 20.71
CA GLU A 4 -15.71 -19.03 19.85
C GLU A 4 -14.94 -17.93 20.60
N LEU A 5 -13.71 -17.67 20.16
CA LEU A 5 -12.87 -16.55 20.63
C LEU A 5 -13.13 -15.25 19.83
N ALA A 6 -14.36 -15.04 19.35
CA ALA A 6 -14.69 -13.80 18.66
C ALA A 6 -15.11 -12.74 19.70
N ARG A 7 -14.31 -11.66 19.84
CA ARG A 7 -14.68 -10.48 20.62
C ARG A 7 -16.03 -9.93 20.13
N PRO A 8 -16.95 -9.50 21.02
CA PRO A 8 -18.18 -8.84 20.60
C PRO A 8 -17.84 -7.57 19.80
N GLY A 9 -18.28 -7.51 18.54
CA GLY A 9 -17.98 -6.43 17.59
C GLY A 9 -16.80 -6.68 16.65
N ALA A 10 -16.14 -7.85 16.71
CA ALA A 10 -15.15 -8.22 15.70
C ALA A 10 -15.84 -8.38 14.33
N PRO A 11 -15.25 -7.85 13.23
CA PRO A 11 -15.81 -8.07 11.89
C PRO A 11 -15.95 -9.57 11.65
N VAL A 12 -17.16 -9.99 11.26
CA VAL A 12 -17.47 -11.38 10.91
C VAL A 12 -16.48 -11.81 9.83
N ILE A 13 -15.60 -12.74 10.16
CA ILE A 13 -14.73 -13.37 9.17
C ILE A 13 -15.65 -14.07 8.19
N SER A 14 -15.65 -13.65 6.92
CA SER A 14 -16.48 -14.30 5.91
C SER A 14 -16.06 -15.77 5.81
N ASN A 15 -17.02 -16.69 5.82
CA ASN A 15 -16.74 -18.14 5.76
C ASN A 15 -15.87 -18.53 4.55
N GLU A 16 -15.83 -17.68 3.51
CA GLU A 16 -14.99 -17.82 2.32
C GLU A 16 -13.49 -17.66 2.59
N SER A 17 -13.07 -16.80 3.53
CA SER A 17 -11.64 -16.56 3.78
C SER A 17 -10.92 -17.70 4.49
N ILE A 18 -11.70 -18.63 5.06
CA ILE A 18 -11.22 -19.85 5.72
C ILE A 18 -10.86 -20.91 4.67
N HIS A 19 -11.44 -20.85 3.45
CA HIS A 19 -11.21 -21.83 2.41
C HIS A 19 -9.97 -21.49 1.55
N SER A 20 -9.04 -22.45 1.42
CA SER A 20 -7.83 -22.33 0.60
C SER A 20 -8.10 -21.99 -0.87
N ALA A 21 -9.27 -22.39 -1.39
CA ALA A 21 -9.72 -22.08 -2.74
C ALA A 21 -9.82 -20.57 -3.00
N MET A 22 -10.24 -19.77 -2.00
CA MET A 22 -10.34 -18.32 -2.12
C MET A 22 -8.94 -17.69 -2.33
N TRP A 23 -7.98 -18.06 -1.48
CA TRP A 23 -6.59 -17.57 -1.58
C TRP A 23 -5.94 -17.93 -2.91
N LYS A 24 -6.15 -19.17 -3.38
CA LYS A 24 -5.67 -19.61 -4.69
C LYS A 24 -6.29 -18.79 -5.83
N LYS A 25 -7.61 -18.55 -5.78
CA LYS A 25 -8.34 -17.74 -6.77
C LYS A 25 -7.82 -16.30 -6.79
N SER A 26 -7.68 -15.67 -5.62
CA SER A 26 -7.18 -14.31 -5.47
C SER A 26 -5.75 -14.17 -6.01
N ALA A 27 -4.84 -15.06 -5.62
CA ALA A 27 -3.47 -15.08 -6.12
C ALA A 27 -3.40 -15.27 -7.64
N THR A 28 -4.20 -16.19 -8.19
CA THR A 28 -4.27 -16.44 -9.64
C THR A 28 -4.77 -15.20 -10.39
N GLN A 29 -5.74 -14.49 -9.83
CA GLN A 29 -6.27 -13.25 -10.40
C GLN A 29 -5.20 -12.15 -10.41
N GLN A 30 -4.47 -11.95 -9.30
CA GLN A 30 -3.39 -10.96 -9.25
C GLN A 30 -2.26 -11.29 -10.23
N PHE A 31 -1.87 -12.56 -10.32
CA PHE A 31 -0.84 -12.97 -11.27
C PHE A 31 -1.24 -12.69 -12.72
N ARG A 32 -2.49 -13.01 -13.09
CA ARG A 32 -3.04 -12.67 -14.42
C ARG A 32 -3.08 -11.17 -14.67
N TYR A 33 -3.43 -10.37 -13.66
CA TYR A 33 -3.41 -8.92 -13.77
C TYR A 33 -1.99 -8.41 -14.06
N LEU A 34 -0.98 -8.90 -13.34
CA LEU A 34 0.42 -8.52 -13.55
C LEU A 34 0.94 -8.95 -14.92
N GLN A 35 0.66 -10.18 -15.36
CA GLN A 35 1.09 -10.68 -16.67
C GLN A 35 0.52 -9.87 -17.84
N ASN A 36 -0.70 -9.36 -17.70
CA ASN A 36 -1.37 -8.56 -18.72
C ASN A 36 -1.21 -7.04 -18.51
N SER A 37 -0.45 -6.61 -17.50
CA SER A 37 -0.29 -5.19 -17.17
C SER A 37 0.56 -4.49 -18.24
N PRO A 38 0.06 -3.42 -18.88
CA PRO A 38 0.84 -2.62 -19.83
C PRO A 38 2.12 -2.03 -19.21
N ILE A 39 2.14 -1.88 -17.88
CA ILE A 39 3.21 -1.23 -17.13
C ILE A 39 4.40 -2.16 -16.93
N TYR A 40 4.16 -3.48 -16.88
CA TYR A 40 5.18 -4.52 -16.69
C TYR A 40 5.52 -5.29 -17.98
N GLY A 41 4.78 -5.03 -19.07
CA GLY A 41 5.06 -5.58 -20.39
C GLY A 41 6.09 -4.76 -21.20
N PRO A 42 6.42 -5.20 -22.43
CA PRO A 42 7.33 -4.50 -23.34
C PRO A 42 6.88 -3.08 -23.73
N ALA A 43 5.67 -2.66 -23.36
CA ALA A 43 5.16 -1.30 -23.54
C ALA A 43 5.77 -0.26 -22.58
N TYR A 44 6.49 -0.66 -21.51
CA TYR A 44 7.31 0.28 -20.73
C TYR A 44 8.43 0.93 -21.59
N LYS A 45 8.69 0.40 -22.79
CA LYS A 45 9.68 0.93 -23.73
C LYS A 45 9.26 2.20 -24.49
N MET A 46 8.14 2.81 -24.15
CA MET A 46 7.77 4.13 -24.66
C MET A 46 7.04 4.93 -23.59
N THR A 47 7.69 5.95 -23.04
CA THR A 47 7.02 7.25 -22.89
C THR A 47 8.08 8.34 -23.01
N SER A 48 7.82 9.31 -23.87
CA SER A 48 8.49 10.61 -23.85
C SER A 48 8.51 11.18 -22.42
N ALA A 49 9.45 12.07 -22.13
CA ALA A 49 9.52 12.76 -20.84
C ALA A 49 8.11 13.23 -20.38
N PRO A 50 7.74 12.98 -19.11
CA PRO A 50 6.40 13.31 -18.62
C PRO A 50 6.19 14.83 -18.67
N LYS A 51 5.01 15.26 -19.15
CA LYS A 51 4.64 16.69 -19.21
C LYS A 51 4.38 17.28 -17.82
N ASN A 52 3.85 16.48 -16.89
CA ASN A 52 3.47 16.91 -15.56
C ASN A 52 4.01 15.94 -14.51
N MET A 53 4.36 16.46 -13.35
CA MET A 53 4.78 15.68 -12.19
C MET A 53 3.93 16.08 -10.98
N ILE A 54 3.41 15.09 -10.26
CA ILE A 54 2.67 15.29 -9.02
C ILE A 54 3.33 14.42 -7.96
N LEU A 55 3.74 15.05 -6.86
CA LEU A 55 4.34 14.37 -5.71
C LEU A 55 3.39 14.51 -4.50
N PHE A 56 2.92 13.38 -3.98
CA PHE A 56 2.15 13.34 -2.73
C PHE A 56 3.10 13.02 -1.58
N VAL A 57 3.17 13.89 -0.57
CA VAL A 57 4.02 13.71 0.61
C VAL A 57 3.15 13.50 1.85
N GLY A 58 3.22 12.30 2.43
CA GLY A 58 2.67 12.02 3.74
C GLY A 58 3.73 12.23 4.81
N ASP A 59 3.76 13.42 5.41
CA ASP A 59 4.70 13.72 6.51
C ASP A 59 4.43 12.80 7.72
N GLY A 60 5.46 12.13 8.22
CA GLY A 60 5.36 11.14 9.31
C GLY A 60 4.58 9.86 8.94
N MET A 61 4.29 9.59 7.67
CA MET A 61 3.50 8.44 7.25
C MET A 61 4.33 7.15 7.16
N SER A 62 4.56 6.52 8.31
CA SER A 62 5.20 5.19 8.40
C SER A 62 4.30 4.06 7.85
N SER A 63 4.86 2.86 7.67
CA SER A 63 4.08 1.66 7.31
C SER A 63 2.98 1.32 8.33
N SER A 64 3.23 1.60 9.62
CA SER A 64 2.23 1.48 10.68
C SER A 64 1.10 2.50 10.51
N THR A 65 1.43 3.74 10.13
CA THR A 65 0.44 4.80 9.85
C THR A 65 -0.45 4.41 8.67
N ILE A 66 0.13 3.89 7.58
CA ILE A 66 -0.60 3.36 6.42
C ILE A 66 -1.56 2.24 6.83
N THR A 67 -1.08 1.29 7.64
CA THR A 67 -1.90 0.18 8.14
C THR A 67 -3.05 0.70 8.99
N GLY A 68 -2.78 1.61 9.96
CA GLY A 68 -3.82 2.24 10.78
C GLY A 68 -4.87 2.99 9.94
N ALA A 69 -4.45 3.67 8.88
CA ALA A 69 -5.36 4.33 7.94
C ALA A 69 -6.28 3.34 7.21
N ARG A 70 -5.79 2.14 6.83
CA ARG A 70 -6.65 1.08 6.27
C ARG A 70 -7.72 0.64 7.26
N TYR A 71 -7.33 0.40 8.51
CA TYR A 71 -8.28 0.02 9.57
C TYR A 71 -9.34 1.11 9.77
N LEU A 72 -8.93 2.37 9.81
CA LEU A 72 -9.85 3.50 9.94
C LEU A 72 -10.81 3.60 8.72
N LYS A 73 -10.28 3.48 7.49
CA LYS A 73 -11.10 3.48 6.27
C LYS A 73 -12.11 2.33 6.28
N ALA A 74 -11.70 1.14 6.68
CA ALA A 74 -12.57 -0.02 6.77
C ALA A 74 -13.67 0.15 7.83
N ALA A 75 -13.31 0.66 9.01
CA ALA A 75 -14.27 0.98 10.06
C ALA A 75 -15.32 2.00 9.58
N ASN A 76 -14.89 3.06 8.91
CA ASN A 76 -15.80 4.07 8.34
C ASN A 76 -16.73 3.51 7.23
N MET A 77 -16.34 2.41 6.60
CA MET A 77 -17.13 1.72 5.57
C MET A 77 -17.94 0.54 6.13
N ASN A 78 -17.87 0.25 7.44
CA ASN A 78 -18.40 -0.98 8.04
C ASN A 78 -17.92 -2.26 7.34
N LYS A 79 -16.65 -2.29 6.93
CA LYS A 79 -16.00 -3.43 6.27
C LYS A 79 -14.86 -4.00 7.13
N SER A 80 -14.40 -5.20 6.81
CA SER A 80 -13.16 -5.73 7.37
C SER A 80 -11.95 -4.95 6.83
N ALA A 81 -10.92 -4.77 7.66
CA ALA A 81 -9.68 -4.10 7.26
C ALA A 81 -8.96 -4.78 6.10
N GLY A 82 -9.12 -6.10 5.95
CA GLY A 82 -8.54 -6.87 4.83
C GLY A 82 -9.23 -6.64 3.49
N ASP A 83 -10.44 -6.08 3.49
CA ASP A 83 -11.27 -5.89 2.28
C ASP A 83 -11.16 -4.47 1.72
N VAL A 84 -10.29 -3.64 2.31
CA VAL A 84 -10.15 -2.22 1.99
C VAL A 84 -8.68 -1.89 1.78
N VAL A 85 -8.42 -1.16 0.70
CA VAL A 85 -7.09 -0.65 0.34
C VAL A 85 -7.11 0.87 0.25
N LEU A 86 -5.96 1.51 0.42
CA LEU A 86 -5.78 2.93 0.14
C LEU A 86 -5.54 3.14 -1.36
N ASP A 87 -5.88 4.31 -1.88
CA ASP A 87 -5.96 4.51 -3.34
C ASP A 87 -4.58 4.42 -4.01
N TRP A 88 -3.51 4.80 -3.31
CA TRP A 88 -2.13 4.67 -3.79
C TRP A 88 -1.57 3.25 -3.69
N GLU A 89 -2.23 2.32 -3.01
CA GLU A 89 -1.80 0.91 -2.94
C GLU A 89 -2.15 0.14 -4.21
N LEU A 90 -3.02 0.72 -5.03
CA LEU A 90 -3.35 0.25 -6.37
C LEU A 90 -2.40 0.81 -7.43
N TRP A 91 -1.48 1.71 -7.05
CA TRP A 91 -0.45 2.18 -7.97
C TRP A 91 0.44 1.03 -8.41
N PRO A 92 0.95 1.08 -9.65
CA PRO A 92 1.64 -0.06 -10.23
C PRO A 92 2.87 -0.45 -9.44
N THR A 93 3.64 0.53 -8.96
CA THR A 93 4.96 0.35 -8.38
C THR A 93 5.01 0.77 -6.92
N ILE A 94 5.75 0.03 -6.12
CA ILE A 94 6.12 0.37 -4.75
C ILE A 94 7.64 0.29 -4.60
N SER A 95 8.22 1.17 -3.80
CA SER A 95 9.64 1.16 -3.46
C SER A 95 9.84 1.51 -2.00
N LEU A 96 10.99 1.14 -1.46
CA LEU A 96 11.46 1.56 -0.15
C LEU A 96 12.52 2.63 -0.34
N LEU A 97 12.54 3.59 0.58
CA LEU A 97 13.47 4.73 0.59
C LEU A 97 14.19 4.79 1.94
N HIS A 98 15.50 5.02 1.89
CA HIS A 98 16.26 5.39 3.09
C HIS A 98 16.00 6.86 3.42
N THR A 99 15.73 7.12 4.70
CA THR A 99 15.32 8.44 5.19
C THR A 99 16.33 9.05 6.16
N TYR A 100 17.58 8.58 6.21
CA TYR A 100 18.58 9.25 7.02
C TYR A 100 19.03 10.55 6.34
N SER A 101 19.49 11.51 7.15
CA SER A 101 20.09 12.77 6.70
C SER A 101 21.61 12.71 6.86
N ALA A 102 22.34 13.68 6.29
CA ALA A 102 23.80 13.76 6.35
C ALA A 102 24.39 13.58 7.77
N ASN A 103 23.68 14.00 8.82
CA ASN A 103 24.18 13.98 10.19
C ASN A 103 23.29 13.21 11.19
N ARG A 104 22.17 12.63 10.76
CA ARG A 104 21.23 11.93 11.66
C ARG A 104 20.55 10.74 10.97
N MET A 105 20.48 9.62 11.67
CA MET A 105 19.70 8.43 11.24
C MET A 105 18.20 8.72 11.21
N THR A 106 17.71 9.52 12.15
CA THR A 106 16.33 10.03 12.14
C THR A 106 16.35 11.44 11.53
N THR A 107 15.93 11.55 10.27
CA THR A 107 15.81 12.84 9.59
C THR A 107 14.69 13.71 10.17
N ASP A 108 14.79 15.01 9.98
CA ASP A 108 13.66 15.94 10.13
C ASP A 108 12.96 16.17 8.78
N SER A 109 11.83 16.88 8.81
CA SER A 109 11.04 17.16 7.60
C SER A 109 11.78 18.09 6.62
N ALA A 110 12.66 18.99 7.10
CA ALA A 110 13.40 19.93 6.26
C ALA A 110 14.48 19.22 5.41
N ALA A 111 15.28 18.35 6.01
CA ALA A 111 16.26 17.55 5.27
C ALA A 111 15.57 16.56 4.33
N ALA A 112 14.45 15.93 4.76
CA ALA A 112 13.67 15.05 3.91
C ALA A 112 13.09 15.77 2.67
N ALA A 113 12.52 16.96 2.86
CA ALA A 113 12.01 17.78 1.76
C ALA A 113 13.13 18.19 0.78
N THR A 114 14.33 18.50 1.31
CA THR A 114 15.50 18.82 0.48
C THR A 114 15.89 17.64 -0.41
N ALA A 115 15.97 16.43 0.15
CA ALA A 115 16.26 15.22 -0.62
C ALA A 115 15.18 14.93 -1.67
N LEU A 116 13.90 15.03 -1.32
CA LEU A 116 12.79 14.74 -2.23
C LEU A 116 12.66 15.74 -3.39
N LEU A 117 12.88 17.04 -3.13
CA LEU A 117 12.62 18.10 -4.11
C LEU A 117 13.86 18.52 -4.90
N SER A 118 15.06 18.40 -4.31
CA SER A 118 16.31 18.80 -4.96
C SER A 118 17.22 17.64 -5.33
N GLY A 119 16.99 16.45 -4.79
CA GLY A 119 17.86 15.29 -5.02
C GLY A 119 19.18 15.32 -4.24
N ASN A 120 19.36 16.26 -3.30
CA ASN A 120 20.57 16.39 -2.49
C ASN A 120 20.37 15.84 -1.08
N PHE A 121 21.40 15.17 -0.56
CA PHE A 121 21.43 14.50 0.74
C PHE A 121 22.57 15.00 1.61
#